data_AF-A0A137QBH4-F1
#
_entry.id   AF-A0A137QBH4-F1
#
_cell.length_a   1.000
_cell.length_b   1.000
_cell.length_c   1.000
_cell.angle_alpha   90.00
_cell.angle_beta   90.00
_cell.angle_gamma   90.00
#
_symmetry.space_group_name_H-M   'P 1'
#
loop_
_entity.id
_entity.type
_entity.pdbx_description
1 polymer ?
#
loop_
_entity_poly.entity_id
_entity_poly.type
_entity_poly.pdbx_seq_one_letter_code
_entity_poly.pdbx_strand_id
1 'polypeptide(L)'
;MKVNKNLNTSLSNSIHSKNSSLPQTHPRPTFPPASGAGIFSVLTQHGADASGNSVTTAAFTDAINAGGARGQGSVIYVPAGTYPIGNLILPSSTSLYLATGSVLRFTGHSTDYRTDWYKPSQNRNGTKWIRTAFDPHSIKIYGRGFIDVSSVELCGDRSCQGFE
;
A
#
# COMPACT_ATOMS: atom_id res chain seq x y z
N MET A 1 -44.86 43.19 50.23
CA MET A 1 -43.52 43.03 50.85
C MET A 1 -42.63 42.28 49.87
N LYS A 2 -41.45 42.84 49.58
CA LYS A 2 -40.45 42.30 48.65
C LYS A 2 -39.18 42.09 49.47
N VAL A 3 -38.71 40.85 49.61
CA VAL A 3 -37.30 40.57 49.94
C VAL A 3 -36.88 39.28 49.24
N ASN A 4 -35.80 39.43 48.49
CA ASN A 4 -35.08 38.43 47.71
C ASN A 4 -33.91 37.91 48.57
N LYS A 5 -33.49 36.64 48.44
CA LYS A 5 -32.11 36.20 48.74
C LYS A 5 -31.77 34.87 48.06
N ASN A 6 -30.66 34.91 47.34
CA ASN A 6 -30.07 33.92 46.44
C ASN A 6 -29.42 32.72 47.16
N LEU A 7 -29.11 31.64 46.40
CA LEU A 7 -27.79 31.04 46.11
C LEU A 7 -27.99 29.58 45.61
N ASN A 8 -27.77 29.27 44.32
CA ASN A 8 -26.50 28.80 43.68
C ASN A 8 -26.04 27.42 44.24
N THR A 9 -25.76 26.36 43.47
CA THR A 9 -25.06 26.25 42.16
C THR A 9 -25.36 24.92 41.46
N SER A 10 -25.61 24.94 40.14
CA SER A 10 -25.43 23.79 39.25
C SER A 10 -24.03 23.88 38.64
N LEU A 11 -23.18 22.88 38.90
CA LEU A 11 -21.88 22.75 38.26
C LEU A 11 -22.08 22.13 36.87
N SER A 12 -22.34 22.95 35.86
CA SER A 12 -22.13 22.55 34.47
C SER A 12 -20.63 22.59 34.18
N ASN A 13 -20.01 21.41 34.14
CA ASN A 13 -18.65 21.23 33.61
C ASN A 13 -18.68 21.51 32.10
N SER A 14 -18.38 22.76 31.72
CA SER A 14 -18.12 23.16 30.34
C SER A 14 -16.73 22.66 29.94
N ILE A 15 -16.66 21.43 29.41
CA ILE A 15 -15.49 21.00 28.64
C ILE A 15 -15.52 21.79 27.33
N HIS A 16 -14.79 22.90 27.31
CA HIS A 16 -14.42 23.57 26.07
C HIS A 16 -13.58 22.60 25.25
N SER A 17 -14.23 21.86 24.34
CA SER A 17 -13.58 21.27 23.19
C SER A 17 -13.00 22.44 22.37
N LYS A 18 -11.72 22.76 22.61
CA LYS A 18 -10.95 23.52 21.64
C LYS A 18 -10.77 22.60 20.44
N ASN A 19 -11.76 22.63 19.56
CA ASN A 19 -11.67 22.05 18.23
C ASN A 19 -10.60 22.85 17.48
N SER A 20 -9.33 22.50 17.69
CA SER A 20 -8.20 23.10 16.98
C SER A 20 -8.23 22.56 15.55
N SER A 21 -9.07 23.16 14.72
CA SER A 21 -9.02 23.00 13.27
C SER A 21 -7.77 23.71 12.77
N LEU A 22 -6.61 23.09 12.94
CA LEU A 22 -5.47 23.42 12.08
C LEU A 22 -5.93 23.20 10.64
N PRO A 23 -5.68 24.14 9.71
CA PRO A 23 -5.94 23.89 8.30
C PRO A 23 -5.02 22.74 7.87
N GLN A 24 -5.58 21.53 7.80
CA GLN A 24 -4.93 20.38 7.21
C GLN A 24 -4.80 20.69 5.71
N THR A 25 -3.71 21.35 5.31
CA THR A 25 -3.35 21.58 3.90
C THR A 25 -2.87 20.31 3.22
N HIS A 26 -2.89 19.17 3.92
CA HIS A 26 -2.66 17.86 3.34
C HIS A 26 -3.87 17.49 2.45
N PRO A 27 -3.67 17.33 1.13
CA PRO A 27 -4.73 16.86 0.26
C PRO A 27 -5.27 15.54 0.81
N ARG A 28 -6.60 15.46 1.03
CA ARG A 28 -7.24 14.21 1.41
C ARG A 28 -6.92 13.18 0.31
N PRO A 29 -6.39 11.99 0.65
CA PRO A 29 -6.23 10.92 -0.33
C PRO A 29 -7.58 10.68 -1.01
N THR A 30 -7.67 10.99 -2.29
CA THR A 30 -8.87 10.73 -3.07
C THR A 30 -8.96 9.24 -3.34
N PHE A 31 -10.14 8.67 -3.12
CA PHE A 31 -10.41 7.27 -3.48
C PHE A 31 -10.68 7.24 -4.99
N PRO A 32 -9.78 6.68 -5.82
CA PRO A 32 -10.04 6.55 -7.25
C PRO A 32 -11.18 5.53 -7.46
N PRO A 33 -11.95 5.67 -8.56
CA PRO A 33 -12.90 4.62 -8.95
C PRO A 33 -12.15 3.31 -9.27
N ALA A 34 -12.83 2.17 -9.08
CA ALA A 34 -12.25 0.85 -9.34
C ALA A 34 -12.03 0.54 -10.84
N SER A 35 -12.64 1.33 -11.72
CA SER A 35 -12.56 1.20 -13.17
C SER A 35 -12.78 2.56 -13.83
N GLY A 36 -12.30 2.70 -15.07
CA GLY A 36 -12.49 3.91 -15.87
C GLY A 36 -11.26 4.27 -16.67
N ALA A 37 -11.33 5.38 -17.40
CA ALA A 37 -10.19 5.87 -18.17
C ALA A 37 -8.99 6.14 -17.24
N GLY A 38 -7.89 5.43 -17.46
CA GLY A 38 -6.69 5.59 -16.66
C GLY A 38 -6.60 4.75 -15.39
N ILE A 39 -7.58 3.89 -15.15
CA ILE A 39 -7.54 2.90 -14.10
C ILE A 39 -7.10 1.57 -14.70
N PHE A 40 -6.05 0.99 -14.13
CA PHE A 40 -5.47 -0.30 -14.51
C PHE A 40 -5.61 -1.25 -13.32
N SER A 41 -6.68 -2.03 -13.32
CA SER A 41 -7.02 -2.97 -12.25
C SER A 41 -6.23 -4.26 -12.40
N VAL A 42 -5.39 -4.57 -11.41
CA VAL A 42 -4.56 -5.79 -11.42
C VAL A 42 -5.42 -7.07 -11.49
N LEU A 43 -6.62 -7.05 -10.90
CA LEU A 43 -7.52 -8.20 -10.84
C LEU A 43 -8.33 -8.36 -12.13
N THR A 44 -9.11 -7.33 -12.50
CA THR A 44 -10.13 -7.47 -13.55
C THR A 44 -9.58 -7.31 -14.96
N GLN A 45 -8.45 -6.62 -15.14
CA GLN A 45 -7.85 -6.39 -16.46
C GLN A 45 -6.56 -7.21 -16.68
N HIS A 46 -5.84 -7.53 -15.61
CA HIS A 46 -4.54 -8.21 -15.70
C HIS A 46 -4.51 -9.59 -15.01
N GLY A 47 -5.63 -10.05 -14.45
CA GLY A 47 -5.80 -11.43 -13.99
C GLY A 47 -5.06 -11.80 -12.70
N ALA A 48 -4.84 -10.84 -11.80
CA ALA A 48 -4.15 -11.12 -10.55
C ALA A 48 -4.93 -12.09 -9.64
N ASP A 49 -4.22 -12.99 -8.95
CA ASP A 49 -4.83 -13.87 -7.94
C ASP A 49 -4.97 -13.13 -6.61
N ALA A 50 -6.21 -12.82 -6.24
CA ALA A 50 -6.56 -12.13 -4.99
C ALA A 50 -6.74 -13.08 -3.79
N SER A 51 -6.69 -14.40 -4.01
CA SER A 51 -6.92 -15.40 -2.96
C SER A 51 -5.71 -15.60 -2.05
N GLY A 52 -4.51 -15.21 -2.49
CA GLY A 52 -3.27 -15.45 -1.76
C GLY A 52 -2.61 -16.78 -2.07
N ASN A 53 -3.15 -17.58 -2.98
CA ASN A 53 -2.67 -18.95 -3.23
C ASN A 53 -1.56 -19.02 -4.27
N SER A 54 -1.49 -18.05 -5.19
CA SER A 54 -0.48 -18.03 -6.25
C SER A 54 0.27 -16.70 -6.32
N VAL A 55 1.55 -16.79 -6.66
CA VAL A 55 2.38 -15.63 -6.96
C VAL A 55 1.85 -14.95 -8.21
N THR A 56 1.57 -13.65 -8.10
CA THR A 56 0.83 -12.91 -9.14
C THR A 56 1.59 -11.69 -9.67
N THR A 57 2.92 -11.73 -9.54
CA THR A 57 3.84 -10.66 -9.97
C THR A 57 3.61 -10.22 -11.42
N ALA A 58 3.36 -11.17 -12.33
CA ALA A 58 3.15 -10.87 -13.75
C ALA A 58 1.96 -9.93 -14.00
N ALA A 59 0.81 -10.19 -13.36
CA ALA A 59 -0.37 -9.34 -13.49
C ALA A 59 -0.12 -7.90 -12.99
N PHE A 60 0.66 -7.76 -11.91
CA PHE A 60 1.07 -6.45 -11.41
C PHE A 60 2.01 -5.75 -12.39
N THR A 61 3.03 -6.45 -12.90
CA THR A 61 3.95 -5.90 -13.89
C THR A 61 3.22 -5.44 -15.15
N ASP A 62 2.25 -6.21 -15.64
CA ASP A 62 1.46 -5.87 -16.83
C ASP A 62 0.60 -4.62 -16.59
N ALA A 63 -0.06 -4.53 -15.43
CA ALA A 63 -0.82 -3.34 -15.06
C ALA A 63 0.06 -2.09 -14.97
N ILE A 64 1.22 -2.22 -14.31
CA ILE A 64 2.20 -1.15 -14.17
C ILE A 64 2.72 -0.70 -15.53
N ASN A 65 3.03 -1.63 -16.43
CA ASN A 65 3.49 -1.31 -17.78
C ASN A 65 2.42 -0.60 -18.59
N ALA A 66 1.16 -1.05 -18.52
CA ALA A 66 0.04 -0.41 -19.20
C ALA A 66 -0.21 1.03 -18.68
N GLY A 67 -0.16 1.23 -17.36
CA GLY A 67 -0.28 2.55 -16.75
C GLY A 67 0.91 3.45 -17.05
N GLY A 68 2.13 2.91 -17.02
CA GLY A 68 3.34 3.63 -17.38
C GLY A 68 3.33 4.10 -18.84
N ALA A 69 2.87 3.26 -19.77
CA ALA A 69 2.71 3.60 -21.18
C ALA A 69 1.68 4.72 -21.41
N ARG A 70 0.65 4.81 -20.56
CA ARG A 70 -0.31 5.94 -20.59
C ARG A 70 0.27 7.23 -20.01
N GLY A 71 1.15 7.13 -19.00
CA GLY A 71 1.78 8.28 -18.37
C GLY A 71 0.90 8.94 -17.30
N GLN A 72 0.90 10.28 -17.24
CA GLN A 72 0.28 11.04 -16.14
C GLN A 72 -1.19 10.71 -15.90
N GLY A 73 -1.57 10.71 -14.61
CA GLY A 73 -2.93 10.40 -14.18
C GLY A 73 -3.29 8.92 -14.27
N SER A 74 -2.31 8.03 -14.43
CA SER A 74 -2.53 6.58 -14.41
C SER A 74 -2.53 6.04 -12.99
N VAL A 75 -3.54 5.24 -12.69
CA VAL A 75 -3.74 4.61 -11.39
C VAL A 75 -3.73 3.10 -11.58
N ILE A 76 -2.77 2.43 -10.96
CA ILE A 76 -2.75 0.98 -10.81
C ILE A 76 -3.63 0.65 -9.62
N TYR A 77 -4.79 0.05 -9.86
CA TYR A 77 -5.79 -0.20 -8.84
C TYR A 77 -5.67 -1.63 -8.31
N VAL A 78 -5.43 -1.76 -7.01
CA VAL A 78 -5.35 -3.04 -6.31
C VAL A 78 -6.61 -3.20 -5.45
N PRO A 79 -7.59 -4.03 -5.86
CA PRO A 79 -8.80 -4.28 -5.08
C PRO A 79 -8.51 -5.08 -3.81
N ALA A 80 -9.54 -5.29 -2.98
CA ALA A 80 -9.44 -6.13 -1.80
C ALA A 80 -9.01 -7.57 -2.16
N GLY A 81 -8.12 -8.14 -1.36
CA GLY A 81 -7.50 -9.44 -1.64
C GLY A 81 -6.08 -9.53 -1.08
N THR A 82 -5.54 -10.74 -1.07
CA THR A 82 -4.13 -11.00 -0.72
C THR A 82 -3.37 -11.37 -1.97
N TYR A 83 -2.29 -10.64 -2.25
CA TYR A 83 -1.51 -10.74 -3.48
C TYR A 83 -0.05 -11.06 -3.16
N PRO A 84 0.37 -12.34 -3.22
CA PRO A 84 1.78 -12.70 -3.13
C PRO A 84 2.50 -12.18 -4.37
N ILE A 85 3.47 -11.29 -4.17
CA ILE A 85 4.21 -10.65 -5.26
C ILE A 85 5.72 -10.66 -5.03
N GLY A 86 6.46 -10.93 -6.09
CA GLY A 86 7.90 -10.77 -6.19
C GLY A 86 8.29 -9.31 -6.40
N ASN A 87 9.37 -9.05 -7.15
CA ASN A 87 9.83 -7.67 -7.37
C ASN A 87 8.88 -6.85 -8.24
N LEU A 88 8.64 -5.59 -7.85
CA LEU A 88 7.96 -4.58 -8.65
C LEU A 88 8.88 -3.39 -8.95
N ILE A 89 8.75 -2.87 -10.18
CA ILE A 89 9.46 -1.67 -10.64
C ILE A 89 8.42 -0.65 -11.09
N LEU A 90 8.33 0.47 -10.37
CA LEU A 90 7.38 1.56 -10.67
C LEU A 90 8.01 2.59 -11.62
N PRO A 91 7.47 2.80 -12.83
CA PRO A 91 7.93 3.85 -13.73
C PRO A 91 7.41 5.22 -13.29
N SER A 92 7.92 6.28 -13.92
CA SER A 92 7.44 7.65 -13.69
C SER A 92 5.94 7.79 -13.92
N SER A 93 5.34 8.80 -13.30
CA SER A 93 3.93 9.16 -13.47
C SER A 93 2.91 8.06 -13.11
N THR A 94 3.32 7.06 -12.33
CA THR A 94 2.47 5.94 -11.91
C THR A 94 1.98 6.11 -10.48
N SER A 95 0.68 5.92 -10.26
CA SER A 95 0.07 5.91 -8.93
C SER A 95 -0.43 4.51 -8.59
N LEU A 96 0.24 3.81 -7.67
CA LEU A 96 -0.22 2.53 -7.13
C LEU A 96 -1.20 2.77 -5.99
N TYR A 97 -2.46 2.42 -6.21
CA TYR A 97 -3.53 2.58 -5.23
C TYR A 97 -3.91 1.24 -4.59
N LEU A 98 -3.78 1.16 -3.27
CA LEU A 98 -4.15 0.01 -2.45
C LEU A 98 -5.55 0.24 -1.86
N ALA A 99 -6.55 -0.42 -2.42
CA ALA A 99 -7.91 -0.35 -1.90
C ALA A 99 -8.01 -0.89 -0.47
N THR A 100 -9.10 -0.58 0.22
CA THR A 100 -9.33 -1.11 1.57
C THR A 100 -9.43 -2.63 1.50
N GLY A 101 -8.70 -3.33 2.38
CA GLY A 101 -8.67 -4.80 2.39
C GLY A 101 -7.74 -5.43 1.36
N SER A 102 -6.94 -4.64 0.61
CA SER A 102 -5.86 -5.19 -0.20
C SER A 102 -4.62 -5.45 0.64
N VAL A 103 -3.89 -6.52 0.35
CA VAL A 103 -2.63 -6.89 1.00
C VAL A 103 -1.64 -7.27 -0.09
N LEU A 104 -0.59 -6.47 -0.26
CA LEU A 104 0.59 -6.90 -1.00
C LEU A 104 1.46 -7.71 -0.07
N ARG A 105 1.66 -8.99 -0.36
CA ARG A 105 2.35 -9.91 0.54
C ARG A 105 3.67 -10.37 -0.06
N PHE A 106 4.70 -10.36 0.78
CA PHE A 106 5.99 -10.97 0.46
C PHE A 106 5.82 -12.50 0.32
N THR A 107 6.34 -13.11 -0.75
CA THR A 107 6.18 -14.54 -1.03
C THR A 107 7.04 -15.43 -0.13
N GLY A 108 8.18 -14.91 0.36
CA GLY A 108 9.15 -15.67 1.17
C GLY A 108 10.03 -16.64 0.39
N HIS A 109 9.75 -16.87 -0.90
CA HIS A 109 10.50 -17.80 -1.75
C HIS A 109 11.55 -17.05 -2.58
N SER A 110 12.82 -17.40 -2.42
CA SER A 110 13.93 -16.69 -3.09
C SER A 110 13.83 -16.70 -4.62
N THR A 111 13.17 -17.70 -5.20
CA THR A 111 12.97 -17.84 -6.66
C THR A 111 12.07 -16.76 -7.26
N ASP A 112 11.23 -16.12 -6.45
CA ASP A 112 10.34 -15.04 -6.90
C ASP A 112 11.04 -13.67 -6.95
N TYR A 113 12.31 -13.61 -6.52
CA TYR A 113 13.08 -12.39 -6.38
C TYR A 113 14.38 -12.40 -7.17
N ARG A 114 14.70 -11.26 -7.78
CA ARG A 114 16.01 -10.97 -8.36
C ARG A 114 17.00 -10.60 -7.24
N THR A 115 18.23 -11.09 -7.36
CA THR A 115 19.37 -10.58 -6.59
C THR A 115 19.80 -9.21 -7.12
N ASP A 116 19.63 -8.16 -6.33
CA ASP A 116 20.04 -6.79 -6.68
C ASP A 116 21.43 -6.44 -6.12
N TRP A 117 21.88 -7.08 -5.04
CA TRP A 117 23.23 -6.95 -4.49
C TRP A 117 23.61 -8.19 -3.69
N TYR A 118 24.91 -8.35 -3.45
CA TYR A 118 25.45 -9.35 -2.54
C TYR A 118 26.11 -8.64 -1.36
N LYS A 119 25.87 -9.14 -0.14
CA LYS A 119 26.45 -8.61 1.10
C LYS A 119 27.50 -9.60 1.63
N PRO A 120 28.81 -9.37 1.35
CA PRO A 120 29.86 -10.34 1.67
C PRO A 120 29.97 -10.65 3.15
N SER A 121 29.82 -9.63 4.02
CA SER A 121 29.92 -9.81 5.47
C SER A 121 28.85 -10.73 6.07
N GLN A 122 27.78 -11.03 5.33
CA GLN A 122 26.74 -11.95 5.75
C GLN A 122 26.60 -13.15 4.81
N ASN A 123 27.41 -13.24 3.74
CA ASN A 123 27.26 -14.22 2.67
C ASN A 123 25.81 -14.33 2.16
N ARG A 124 25.14 -13.19 1.93
CA ARG A 124 23.71 -13.16 1.58
C ARG A 124 23.42 -12.30 0.36
N ASN A 125 22.49 -12.77 -0.47
CA ASN A 125 21.88 -11.99 -1.53
C ASN A 125 20.82 -11.05 -0.95
N GLY A 126 20.69 -9.87 -1.52
CA GLY A 126 19.65 -8.91 -1.19
C GLY A 126 18.83 -8.54 -2.42
N THR A 127 17.56 -8.17 -2.19
CA THR A 127 16.62 -7.76 -3.22
C THR A 127 15.85 -6.49 -2.85
N LYS A 128 15.56 -5.64 -3.83
CA LYS A 128 14.68 -4.48 -3.68
C LYS A 128 13.27 -4.91 -4.06
N TRP A 129 12.43 -5.20 -3.07
CA TRP A 129 11.09 -5.75 -3.31
C TRP A 129 10.24 -4.82 -4.18
N ILE A 130 9.94 -3.61 -3.72
CA ILE A 130 9.27 -2.58 -4.49
C ILE A 130 10.26 -1.44 -4.69
N ARG A 131 10.59 -1.14 -5.95
CA ARG A 131 11.48 -0.03 -6.30
C ARG A 131 10.89 0.82 -7.40
N THR A 132 11.45 1.99 -7.59
CA THR A 132 11.20 2.81 -8.76
C THR A 132 12.13 2.40 -9.91
N ALA A 133 11.79 2.84 -11.12
CA ALA A 133 12.74 2.95 -12.23
C ALA A 133 13.89 3.93 -11.88
N PHE A 134 14.91 4.01 -12.72
CA PHE A 134 15.99 4.97 -12.57
C PHE A 134 15.52 6.38 -12.96
N ASP A 135 15.93 7.39 -12.19
CA ASP A 135 15.52 8.80 -12.33
C ASP A 135 14.00 9.02 -12.50
N PRO A 136 13.16 8.48 -11.58
CA PRO A 136 11.73 8.57 -11.71
C PRO A 136 11.20 9.94 -11.26
N HIS A 137 10.04 10.32 -11.78
CA HIS A 137 9.30 11.48 -11.29
C HIS A 137 7.82 11.15 -11.11
N SER A 138 7.17 11.79 -10.14
CA SER A 138 5.72 11.72 -9.93
C SER A 138 5.17 10.31 -9.67
N ILE A 139 5.75 9.60 -8.69
CA ILE A 139 5.28 8.27 -8.25
C ILE A 139 4.49 8.39 -6.95
N LYS A 140 3.39 7.65 -6.84
CA LYS A 140 2.58 7.56 -5.61
C LYS A 140 2.32 6.11 -5.25
N ILE A 141 2.46 5.77 -3.98
CA ILE A 141 1.89 4.55 -3.39
C ILE A 141 0.98 5.03 -2.26
N TYR A 142 -0.31 4.73 -2.34
CA TYR A 142 -1.30 5.31 -1.44
C TYR A 142 -2.55 4.43 -1.32
N GLY A 143 -3.39 4.72 -0.33
CA GLY A 143 -4.64 4.00 -0.10
C GLY A 143 -4.76 3.50 1.34
N ARG A 144 -5.62 2.50 1.56
CA ARG A 144 -5.90 1.93 2.89
C ARG A 144 -5.60 0.42 2.96
N GLY A 145 -4.95 -0.14 1.94
CA GLY A 145 -4.44 -1.50 1.97
C GLY A 145 -3.14 -1.62 2.75
N PHE A 146 -2.67 -2.85 2.87
CA PHE A 146 -1.48 -3.23 3.62
C PHE A 146 -0.36 -3.68 2.68
N ILE A 147 0.87 -3.36 3.09
CA ILE A 147 2.08 -3.99 2.57
C ILE A 147 2.59 -4.88 3.69
N ASP A 148 2.52 -6.18 3.47
CA ASP A 148 2.95 -7.20 4.42
C ASP A 148 4.37 -7.68 4.06
N VAL A 149 5.32 -7.22 4.88
CA VAL A 149 6.76 -7.55 4.82
C VAL A 149 7.13 -8.67 5.80
N SER A 150 6.17 -9.51 6.21
CA SER A 150 6.41 -10.60 7.16
C SER A 150 7.70 -11.36 6.80
N SER A 151 8.66 -11.32 7.72
CA SER A 151 10.01 -11.81 7.54
C SER A 151 10.05 -13.34 7.62
N VAL A 152 9.74 -13.99 6.52
CA VAL A 152 10.35 -15.29 6.22
C VAL A 152 11.69 -14.97 5.57
N GLU A 153 12.78 -15.51 6.13
CA GLU A 153 14.08 -15.48 5.47
C GLU A 153 13.89 -15.92 4.02
N LEU A 154 14.50 -15.23 3.04
CA LEU A 154 14.47 -15.68 1.65
C LEU A 154 15.12 -17.05 1.60
N CYS A 155 14.25 -18.03 1.58
CA CYS A 155 14.60 -19.38 1.90
C CYS A 155 14.58 -20.17 0.59
N GLY A 156 15.65 -20.91 0.33
CA GLY A 156 15.64 -21.89 -0.74
C GLY A 156 14.62 -22.99 -0.43
N ASP A 157 14.16 -23.71 -1.45
CA ASP A 157 13.04 -24.67 -1.47
C ASP A 157 12.98 -25.73 -0.34
N ARG A 158 13.94 -25.79 0.58
CA ARG A 158 14.04 -26.80 1.65
C ARG A 158 13.98 -26.29 3.09
N SER A 159 13.79 -24.99 3.37
CA SER A 159 13.80 -24.50 4.77
C SER A 159 12.59 -23.66 5.21
N CYS A 160 11.51 -23.58 4.42
CA CYS A 160 10.29 -22.84 4.79
C CYS A 160 9.32 -23.62 5.71
N GLN A 161 9.61 -24.88 6.06
CA GLN A 161 8.78 -25.63 7.01
C GLN A 161 9.34 -25.51 8.42
N GLY A 162 8.70 -24.66 9.23
CA GLY A 162 8.76 -24.76 10.68
C GLY A 162 9.23 -23.49 11.39
N PHE A 163 8.27 -22.62 11.70
CA PHE A 163 8.24 -21.86 12.96
C PHE A 163 6.77 -21.65 13.32
N GLU A 164 6.17 -22.67 13.96
CA GLU A 164 5.06 -22.49 14.91
C GLU A 164 5.63 -22.31 16.32
#